data_AF-A0A830CZ34-F1
#
_entry.id   AF-A0A830CZ34-F1
#
_cell.length_a   1.000
_cell.length_b   1.000
_cell.length_c   1.000
_cell.angle_alpha   90.00
_cell.angle_beta   90.00
_cell.angle_gamma   90.00
#
_symmetry.space_group_name_H-M   'P 1'
#
loop_
_entity.id
_entity.type
_entity.pdbx_description
1 polymer ?
#
loop_
_entity_poly.entity_id
_entity_poly.type
_entity_poly.pdbx_seq_one_letter_code
_entity_poly.pdbx_strand_id
1 'polypeptide(L)'
;MATDVKVDANSNVYTTITVDEPAPGVKAIFSFVAPDQKSGKMELQYLHEYAGISTSLGLTVKPIVSFSGVAGNHKTAFGTNISFDTATGNFTKYNAGVSFTVANLIASLALNDKGEMVTASYFHTVSPLTNTVVEAELTHGFSTNKNTLTIGTQHLLDPLTSVKARVNNFGKESNRE
;
A
#
# COMPACT_ATOMS: atom_id res chain seq x y z
N MET A 1 18.72 -6.59 -11.14
CA MET A 1 18.66 -7.44 -9.92
C MET A 1 19.20 -6.62 -8.76
N ALA A 2 18.38 -6.38 -7.75
CA ALA A 2 18.73 -5.66 -6.53
C ALA A 2 18.48 -6.58 -5.32
N THR A 3 19.37 -6.53 -4.34
CA THR A 3 19.25 -7.32 -3.11
C THR A 3 19.26 -6.38 -1.93
N ASP A 4 18.16 -6.37 -1.18
CA ASP A 4 18.03 -5.63 0.07
C ASP A 4 18.15 -6.61 1.25
N VAL A 5 18.98 -6.25 2.22
CA VAL A 5 19.16 -7.04 3.44
C VAL A 5 18.93 -6.12 4.62
N LYS A 6 17.89 -6.42 5.40
CA LYS A 6 17.55 -5.69 6.61
C LYS A 6 17.71 -6.59 7.81
N VAL A 7 18.38 -6.09 8.84
CA VAL A 7 18.60 -6.80 10.10
C VAL A 7 17.85 -6.07 11.21
N ASP A 8 17.06 -6.81 11.98
CA ASP A 8 16.37 -6.28 13.17
C ASP A 8 17.17 -6.58 14.45
N ALA A 9 16.94 -5.82 15.51
CA ALA A 9 17.57 -5.99 16.83
C ALA A 9 17.32 -7.38 17.45
N ASN A 10 16.30 -8.10 16.95
CA ASN A 10 15.98 -9.47 17.32
C ASN A 10 16.78 -10.53 16.53
N SER A 11 17.86 -10.16 15.84
CA SER A 11 18.69 -11.03 14.99
C SER A 11 17.94 -11.72 13.83
N ASN A 12 16.80 -11.17 13.42
CA ASN A 12 16.10 -11.60 12.22
C ASN A 12 16.73 -10.93 11.00
N VAL A 13 17.09 -11.72 10.00
CA VAL A 13 17.65 -11.23 8.74
C VAL A 13 16.57 -11.34 7.66
N TYR A 14 16.05 -10.19 7.24
CA TYR A 14 15.10 -10.07 6.14
C TYR A 14 15.90 -9.88 4.86
N THR A 15 15.81 -10.85 3.96
CA THR A 15 16.44 -10.76 2.64
C THR A 15 15.36 -10.60 1.60
N THR A 16 15.44 -9.54 0.80
CA THR A 16 14.55 -9.27 -0.32
C THR A 16 15.36 -9.20 -1.60
N ILE A 17 15.12 -10.14 -2.50
CA ILE A 17 15.73 -10.20 -3.82
C ILE A 17 14.70 -9.67 -4.81
N THR A 18 15.01 -8.53 -5.41
CA THR A 18 14.20 -7.92 -6.46
C THR A 18 14.85 -8.14 -7.82
N VAL A 19 14.10 -8.74 -8.72
CA VAL A 19 14.46 -8.91 -10.12
C VAL A 19 13.57 -7.96 -10.92
N ASP A 20 14.11 -6.77 -11.20
CA ASP A 20 13.51 -5.84 -12.15
C ASP A 20 13.69 -6.35 -13.58
N GLU A 21 12.61 -6.27 -14.38
CA GLU A 21 12.55 -6.57 -15.81
C GLU A 21 13.01 -7.99 -16.24
N PRO A 22 12.44 -9.09 -15.69
CA PRO A 22 12.56 -10.38 -16.35
C PRO A 22 11.81 -10.41 -17.71
N ALA A 23 10.86 -9.49 -17.91
CA ALA A 23 10.19 -9.15 -19.16
C ALA A 23 9.77 -7.66 -19.12
N PRO A 24 9.44 -7.01 -20.25
CA PRO A 24 9.05 -5.60 -20.28
C PRO A 24 7.87 -5.32 -19.34
N GLY A 25 8.06 -4.45 -18.34
CA GLY A 25 7.04 -4.12 -17.35
C GLY A 25 6.87 -5.12 -16.21
N VAL A 26 7.63 -6.22 -16.17
CA VAL A 26 7.56 -7.20 -15.07
C VAL A 26 8.59 -6.90 -14.00
N LYS A 27 8.23 -7.19 -12.74
CA LYS A 27 9.10 -7.15 -11.58
C LYS A 27 8.79 -8.35 -10.69
N ALA A 28 9.79 -9.19 -10.44
CA ALA A 28 9.66 -10.30 -9.52
C ALA A 28 10.39 -9.97 -8.21
N ILE A 29 9.76 -10.25 -7.08
CA ILE A 29 10.30 -10.00 -5.74
C ILE A 29 10.22 -11.29 -4.95
N PHE A 30 11.34 -11.73 -4.42
CA PHE A 30 11.44 -12.86 -3.53
C PHE A 30 11.90 -12.36 -2.17
N SER A 31 11.15 -12.66 -1.12
CA SER A 31 11.54 -12.31 0.24
C SER A 31 11.55 -13.53 1.15
N PHE A 32 12.52 -13.61 2.04
CA PHE A 32 12.61 -14.65 3.05
C PHE A 32 13.29 -14.08 4.30
N VAL A 33 12.99 -14.66 5.45
CA VAL A 33 13.54 -14.28 6.75
C VAL A 33 14.34 -15.44 7.30
N ALA A 34 15.60 -15.21 7.66
CA ALA A 34 16.43 -16.19 8.36
C ALA A 34 16.48 -15.84 9.86
N PRO A 35 16.46 -16.84 10.77
CA PRO A 35 16.49 -18.30 10.53
C PRO A 35 15.12 -18.94 10.27
N ASP A 36 14.04 -18.18 10.21
CA ASP A 36 12.67 -18.71 9.99
C ASP A 36 12.46 -19.19 8.55
N GLN A 37 12.82 -20.45 8.28
CA GLN A 37 12.70 -21.09 6.96
C GLN A 37 11.27 -21.14 6.40
N LYS A 38 10.24 -20.79 7.19
CA LYS A 38 8.83 -20.81 6.79
C LYS A 38 8.29 -19.44 6.38
N SER A 39 9.16 -18.44 6.21
CA SER A 39 8.77 -17.05 5.95
C SER A 39 8.88 -16.63 4.48
N GLY A 40 9.14 -17.58 3.58
CA GLY A 40 9.30 -17.31 2.15
C GLY A 40 8.05 -16.66 1.55
N LYS A 41 8.24 -15.65 0.72
CA LYS A 41 7.19 -15.01 -0.07
C LYS A 41 7.72 -14.71 -1.45
N MET A 42 6.92 -14.98 -2.46
CA MET A 42 7.17 -14.64 -3.84
C MET A 42 6.11 -13.67 -4.29
N GLU A 43 6.50 -12.59 -4.94
CA GLU A 43 5.62 -11.60 -5.52
C GLU A 43 6.04 -11.37 -6.96
N LEU A 44 5.06 -11.27 -7.85
CA LEU A 44 5.24 -10.99 -9.25
C LEU A 44 4.32 -9.82 -9.59
N GLN A 45 4.92 -8.74 -10.05
CA GLN A 45 4.23 -7.51 -10.41
C GLN A 45 4.41 -7.29 -11.90
N TYR A 46 3.32 -7.13 -12.63
CA TYR A 46 3.29 -6.76 -14.03
C TYR A 46 2.71 -5.35 -14.10
N LEU A 47 3.54 -4.37 -14.42
CA LEU A 47 3.14 -2.99 -14.60
C LEU A 47 3.19 -2.63 -16.09
N HIS A 48 2.05 -2.20 -16.58
CA HIS A 48 1.85 -1.63 -17.90
C HIS A 48 1.44 -0.16 -17.75
N GLU A 49 1.58 0.63 -18.81
CA GLU A 49 1.37 2.09 -18.80
C GLU A 49 0.00 2.51 -18.22
N TYR A 50 -1.02 1.66 -18.35
CA TYR A 50 -2.39 1.90 -17.88
C TYR A 50 -2.95 0.82 -16.96
N ALA A 51 -2.18 -0.24 -16.67
CA ALA A 51 -2.67 -1.36 -15.87
C ALA A 51 -1.54 -2.04 -15.11
N GLY A 52 -1.74 -2.31 -13.83
CA GLY A 52 -0.84 -3.08 -12.99
C GLY A 52 -1.54 -4.34 -12.51
N ILE A 53 -0.93 -5.50 -12.65
CA ILE A 53 -1.39 -6.74 -12.06
C ILE A 53 -0.29 -7.19 -11.12
N SER A 54 -0.63 -7.45 -9.87
CA SER A 54 0.31 -8.02 -8.91
C SER A 54 -0.24 -9.30 -8.34
N THR A 55 0.60 -10.31 -8.27
CA THR A 55 0.30 -11.63 -7.72
C THR A 55 1.35 -11.91 -6.67
N SER A 56 0.93 -12.39 -5.51
CA SER A 56 1.86 -12.82 -4.46
C SER A 56 1.44 -14.16 -3.89
N LEU A 57 2.44 -14.93 -3.50
CA LEU A 57 2.36 -16.28 -2.96
C LEU A 57 3.24 -16.33 -1.72
N GLY A 58 2.60 -16.45 -0.56
CA GLY A 58 3.30 -16.77 0.68
C GLY A 58 3.67 -18.25 0.71
N LEU A 59 4.97 -18.57 0.71
CA LEU A 59 5.53 -19.91 0.88
C LEU A 59 5.72 -20.22 2.37
N THR A 60 4.65 -20.04 3.15
CA THR A 60 4.63 -20.32 4.59
C THR A 60 3.80 -21.55 4.91
N VAL A 61 3.76 -21.99 6.18
CA VAL A 61 2.90 -23.11 6.64
C VAL A 61 1.42 -22.89 6.28
N LYS A 62 0.99 -21.64 6.12
CA LYS A 62 -0.32 -21.26 5.58
C LYS A 62 -0.10 -20.49 4.27
N PRO A 63 -0.20 -21.13 3.11
CA PRO A 63 0.06 -20.45 1.86
C PRO A 63 -1.07 -19.47 1.57
N ILE A 64 -0.75 -18.18 1.56
CA ILE A 64 -1.69 -17.13 1.20
C ILE A 64 -1.35 -16.69 -0.22
N VAL A 65 -2.35 -16.78 -1.10
CA VAL A 65 -2.27 -16.27 -2.46
C VAL A 65 -2.99 -14.94 -2.48
N SER A 66 -2.32 -13.87 -2.92
CA SER A 66 -2.99 -12.59 -3.16
C SER A 66 -2.88 -12.23 -4.64
N PHE A 67 -3.96 -11.67 -5.15
CA PHE A 67 -4.06 -11.19 -6.51
C PHE A 67 -4.65 -9.79 -6.46
N SER A 68 -3.95 -8.84 -7.04
CA SER A 68 -4.43 -7.48 -7.24
C SER A 68 -4.32 -7.08 -8.70
N GLY A 69 -5.29 -6.29 -9.13
CA GLY A 69 -5.33 -5.70 -10.45
C GLY A 69 -5.75 -4.24 -10.30
N VAL A 70 -4.94 -3.35 -10.84
CA VAL A 70 -5.26 -1.95 -11.00
C VAL A 70 -5.27 -1.63 -12.49
N ALA A 71 -6.25 -0.87 -12.93
CA ALA A 71 -6.24 -0.28 -14.25
C ALA A 71 -6.73 1.15 -14.14
N GLY A 72 -6.11 2.04 -14.89
CA GLY A 72 -6.31 3.45 -14.71
C GLY A 72 -5.63 4.26 -15.80
N ASN A 73 -6.13 5.47 -15.93
CA ASN A 73 -5.56 6.50 -16.78
C ASN A 73 -5.09 7.67 -15.90
N HIS A 74 -4.52 8.70 -16.51
CA HIS A 74 -3.93 9.86 -15.81
C HIS A 74 -4.91 10.59 -14.86
N LYS A 75 -6.23 10.37 -15.01
CA LYS A 75 -7.29 11.01 -14.22
C LYS A 75 -8.08 10.08 -13.32
N THR A 76 -8.11 8.78 -13.60
CA THR A 76 -8.95 7.83 -12.85
C THR A 76 -8.30 6.48 -12.81
N ALA A 77 -8.22 5.86 -11.65
CA ALA A 77 -7.76 4.49 -11.50
C ALA A 77 -8.76 3.69 -10.68
N PHE A 78 -8.90 2.42 -11.02
CA PHE A 78 -9.66 1.45 -10.27
C PHE A 78 -8.76 0.27 -9.94
N GLY A 79 -8.82 -0.19 -8.70
CA GLY A 79 -7.99 -1.26 -8.18
C GLY A 79 -8.83 -2.27 -7.44
N THR A 80 -8.52 -3.54 -7.58
CA THR A 80 -9.07 -4.62 -6.77
C THR A 80 -7.93 -5.42 -6.20
N ASN A 81 -8.12 -5.95 -5.00
CA ASN A 81 -7.16 -6.82 -4.34
C ASN A 81 -7.91 -7.91 -3.59
N ILE A 82 -7.55 -9.15 -3.86
CA ILE A 82 -8.19 -10.34 -3.32
C ILE A 82 -7.11 -11.23 -2.74
N SER A 83 -7.29 -11.69 -1.51
CA SER A 83 -6.39 -12.64 -0.85
C SER A 83 -7.15 -13.90 -0.46
N PHE A 84 -6.55 -15.05 -0.77
CA PHE A 84 -7.08 -16.37 -0.51
C PHE A 84 -6.10 -17.16 0.36
N ASP A 85 -6.59 -17.70 1.46
CA ASP A 85 -5.83 -18.63 2.29
C ASP A 85 -6.12 -20.06 1.85
N THR A 86 -5.11 -20.70 1.25
CA THR A 86 -5.22 -22.08 0.75
C THR A 86 -5.26 -23.13 1.85
N ALA A 87 -4.79 -22.81 3.07
CA ALA A 87 -4.84 -23.74 4.20
C ALA A 87 -6.25 -23.84 4.79
N THR A 88 -7.01 -22.75 4.79
CA THR A 88 -8.39 -22.71 5.31
C THR A 88 -9.45 -22.75 4.22
N GLY A 89 -9.06 -22.62 2.94
CA GLY A 89 -9.98 -22.57 1.80
C GLY A 89 -10.85 -21.31 1.77
N ASN A 90 -10.46 -20.25 2.47
CA ASN A 90 -11.28 -19.05 2.66
C ASN A 90 -10.63 -17.80 2.07
N PHE A 91 -11.46 -16.89 1.57
CA PHE A 91 -11.02 -15.54 1.22
C PHE A 91 -10.71 -14.77 2.50
N THR A 92 -9.47 -14.33 2.64
CA THR A 92 -9.02 -13.57 3.81
C THR A 92 -9.23 -12.08 3.62
N LYS A 93 -9.04 -11.56 2.40
CA LYS A 93 -9.20 -10.14 2.08
C LYS A 93 -9.89 -9.95 0.74
N TYR A 94 -10.77 -8.96 0.68
CA TYR A 94 -11.37 -8.47 -0.55
C TYR A 94 -11.45 -6.95 -0.44
N ASN A 95 -10.66 -6.28 -1.26
CA ASN A 95 -10.57 -4.84 -1.32
C ASN A 95 -10.87 -4.38 -2.74
N ALA A 96 -11.58 -3.28 -2.86
CA ALA A 96 -11.87 -2.63 -4.12
C ALA A 96 -11.73 -1.13 -3.90
N GLY A 97 -11.08 -0.43 -4.82
CA GLY A 97 -10.87 1.00 -4.68
C GLY A 97 -10.94 1.70 -6.03
N VAL A 98 -11.33 2.97 -5.98
CA VAL A 98 -11.31 3.88 -7.10
C VAL A 98 -10.65 5.16 -6.66
N SER A 99 -9.84 5.76 -7.51
CA SER A 99 -9.23 7.06 -7.32
C SER A 99 -9.48 7.94 -8.53
N PHE A 100 -9.66 9.22 -8.26
CA PHE A 100 -9.93 10.28 -9.21
C PHE A 100 -8.91 11.38 -8.96
N THR A 101 -8.11 11.68 -9.97
CA THR A 101 -7.13 12.74 -9.98
C THR A 101 -7.61 13.85 -10.92
N VAL A 102 -7.85 15.04 -10.38
CA VAL A 102 -8.32 16.22 -11.09
C VAL A 102 -7.37 17.37 -10.81
N ALA A 103 -6.53 17.71 -11.80
CA ALA A 103 -5.52 18.77 -11.73
C ALA A 103 -4.55 18.61 -10.54
N ASN A 104 -4.92 19.14 -9.37
CA ASN A 104 -4.11 19.13 -8.14
C ASN A 104 -4.81 18.41 -6.98
N LEU A 105 -5.93 17.72 -7.24
CA LEU A 105 -6.77 17.09 -6.24
C LEU A 105 -6.90 15.60 -6.55
N ILE A 106 -6.66 14.75 -5.56
CA ILE A 106 -6.86 13.30 -5.67
C ILE A 106 -7.92 12.90 -4.66
N ALA A 107 -9.08 12.43 -5.13
CA ALA A 107 -10.10 11.83 -4.31
C ALA A 107 -10.06 10.32 -4.51
N SER A 108 -9.96 9.53 -3.45
CA SER A 108 -10.00 8.08 -3.52
C SER A 108 -11.05 7.52 -2.58
N LEU A 109 -11.69 6.45 -3.01
CA LEU A 109 -12.63 5.68 -2.22
C LEU A 109 -12.23 4.22 -2.31
N ALA A 110 -11.99 3.57 -1.17
CA ALA A 110 -11.63 2.19 -1.07
C ALA A 110 -12.53 1.46 -0.08
N LEU A 111 -13.04 0.31 -0.51
CA LEU A 111 -13.67 -0.71 0.31
C LEU A 111 -12.59 -1.72 0.68
N ASN A 112 -12.46 -2.00 1.97
CA ASN A 112 -11.47 -2.91 2.53
C ASN A 112 -12.16 -3.99 3.37
N ASP A 113 -11.45 -5.09 3.58
CA ASP A 113 -11.83 -6.18 4.49
C ASP A 113 -13.25 -6.69 4.23
N LYS A 114 -13.50 -7.13 2.98
CA LYS A 114 -14.81 -7.67 2.55
C LYS A 114 -15.96 -6.66 2.63
N GLY A 115 -15.63 -5.37 2.57
CA GLY A 115 -16.60 -4.28 2.68
C GLY A 115 -16.92 -3.90 4.13
N GLU A 116 -16.20 -4.44 5.11
CA GLU A 116 -16.35 -4.05 6.50
C GLU A 116 -15.76 -2.67 6.79
N MET A 117 -14.85 -2.18 5.95
CA MET A 117 -14.26 -0.85 6.09
C MET A 117 -14.35 -0.06 4.78
N VAL A 118 -14.75 1.19 4.87
CA VAL A 118 -14.73 2.17 3.78
C VAL A 118 -13.74 3.25 4.13
N THR A 119 -12.79 3.50 3.26
CA THR A 119 -11.80 4.56 3.36
C THR A 119 -12.04 5.55 2.23
N ALA A 120 -12.40 6.78 2.58
CA ALA A 120 -12.45 7.90 1.68
C ALA A 120 -11.25 8.80 1.97
N SER A 121 -10.40 9.05 0.98
CA SER A 121 -9.25 9.94 1.12
C SER A 121 -9.35 11.08 0.12
N TYR A 122 -8.91 12.25 0.54
CA TYR A 122 -8.95 13.49 -0.19
C TYR A 122 -7.60 14.17 -0.05
N PHE A 123 -6.90 14.30 -1.17
CA PHE A 123 -5.60 14.95 -1.25
C PHE A 123 -5.74 16.21 -2.09
N HIS A 124 -5.14 17.28 -1.63
CA HIS A 124 -5.07 18.55 -2.33
C HIS A 124 -3.64 19.08 -2.28
N THR A 125 -3.03 19.17 -3.45
CA THR A 125 -1.74 19.81 -3.66
C THR A 125 -1.96 21.31 -3.87
N VAL A 126 -1.61 22.11 -2.87
CA VAL A 126 -1.79 23.57 -2.88
C VAL A 126 -0.79 24.24 -3.81
N SER A 127 0.46 23.77 -3.79
CA SER A 127 1.56 24.35 -4.57
C SER A 127 2.50 23.26 -5.09
N PRO A 128 2.56 23.03 -6.42
CA PRO A 128 3.50 22.08 -7.03
C PRO A 128 4.96 22.50 -6.83
N LEU A 129 5.25 23.81 -6.79
CA LEU A 129 6.61 24.34 -6.65
C LEU A 129 7.21 24.11 -5.25
N THR A 130 6.41 24.22 -4.18
CA THR A 130 6.82 23.98 -2.78
C THR A 130 6.33 22.63 -2.25
N ASN A 131 5.87 21.76 -3.15
CA ASN A 131 5.30 20.43 -2.89
C ASN A 131 4.45 20.37 -1.61
N THR A 132 3.61 21.39 -1.42
CA THR A 132 2.76 21.53 -0.22
C THR A 132 1.46 20.79 -0.47
N VAL A 133 1.24 19.74 0.31
CA VAL A 133 0.12 18.82 0.14
C VAL A 133 -0.66 18.77 1.44
N VAL A 134 -1.97 18.87 1.33
CA VAL A 134 -2.92 18.60 2.41
C VAL A 134 -3.66 17.32 2.06
N GLU A 135 -3.73 16.41 3.02
CA GLU A 135 -4.40 15.14 2.91
C GLU A 135 -5.43 15.03 4.05
N ALA A 136 -6.61 14.55 3.73
CA ALA A 136 -7.61 14.15 4.70
C ALA A 136 -8.10 12.75 4.34
N GLU A 137 -8.04 11.84 5.29
CA GLU A 137 -8.50 10.46 5.12
C GLU A 137 -9.54 10.14 6.20
N LEU A 138 -10.71 9.70 5.77
CA LEU A 138 -11.81 9.24 6.60
C LEU A 138 -12.01 7.74 6.37
N THR A 139 -11.78 6.94 7.40
CA THR A 139 -12.09 5.51 7.40
C THR A 139 -13.27 5.22 8.31
N HIS A 140 -14.35 4.69 7.74
CA HIS A 140 -15.53 4.20 8.44
C HIS A 140 -15.52 2.67 8.48
N GLY A 141 -15.47 2.09 9.68
CA GLY A 141 -15.65 0.64 9.86
C GLY A 141 -17.10 0.31 10.16
N PHE A 142 -17.79 -0.37 9.26
CA PHE A 142 -19.14 -0.90 9.49
C PHE A 142 -19.15 -1.94 10.61
N SER A 143 -18.16 -2.84 10.63
CA SER A 143 -18.12 -3.92 11.64
C SER A 143 -17.80 -3.43 13.06
N THR A 144 -17.05 -2.33 13.20
CA THR A 144 -16.66 -1.79 14.51
C THR A 144 -17.41 -0.52 14.89
N ASN A 145 -18.27 -0.01 13.99
CA ASN A 145 -18.96 1.28 14.07
C ASN A 145 -18.03 2.45 14.44
N LYS A 146 -16.77 2.39 14.01
CA LYS A 146 -15.75 3.38 14.34
C LYS A 146 -15.42 4.23 13.13
N ASN A 147 -15.36 5.54 13.36
CA ASN A 147 -14.92 6.53 12.39
C ASN A 147 -13.52 7.00 12.78
N THR A 148 -12.57 6.85 11.86
CA THR A 148 -11.22 7.37 12.01
C THR A 148 -11.03 8.48 11.01
N LEU A 149 -10.83 9.70 11.50
CA LEU A 149 -10.39 10.83 10.69
C LEU A 149 -8.89 11.04 10.90
N THR A 150 -8.18 11.07 9.79
CA THR A 150 -6.75 11.40 9.67
C THR A 150 -6.66 12.68 8.86
N ILE A 151 -5.85 13.63 9.33
CA ILE A 151 -5.48 14.81 8.56
C ILE A 151 -3.96 14.86 8.51
N GLY A 152 -3.41 14.91 7.30
CA GLY A 152 -1.99 15.02 7.02
C GLY A 152 -1.68 16.31 6.30
N THR A 153 -0.56 16.93 6.64
CA THR A 153 0.01 18.02 5.85
C THR A 153 1.47 17.75 5.60
N GLN A 154 1.91 18.02 4.38
CA GLN A 154 3.31 17.95 4.00
C GLN A 154 3.70 19.30 3.42
N HIS A 155 4.85 19.80 3.84
CA HIS A 155 5.43 21.04 3.34
C HIS A 155 6.92 20.84 3.07
N LEU A 156 7.34 21.12 1.85
CA LEU A 156 8.75 21.14 1.49
C LEU A 156 9.31 22.52 1.86
N LEU A 157 10.26 22.57 2.79
CA LEU A 157 10.95 23.82 3.14
C LEU A 157 12.07 24.12 2.14
N ASP A 158 12.82 23.08 1.76
CA ASP A 158 13.95 23.16 0.84
C ASP A 158 14.01 21.91 -0.07
N PRO A 159 14.71 21.93 -1.22
CA PRO A 159 14.82 20.77 -2.13
C PRO A 159 15.31 19.47 -1.46
N LEU A 160 15.92 19.56 -0.27
CA LEU A 160 16.43 18.44 0.53
C LEU A 160 15.68 18.23 1.86
N THR A 161 14.76 19.13 2.26
CA THR A 161 14.12 19.11 3.58
C THR A 161 12.60 19.19 3.46
N SER A 162 11.91 18.11 3.86
CA SER A 162 10.44 18.05 3.91
C SER A 162 9.93 17.86 5.33
N VAL A 163 8.94 18.64 5.74
CA VAL A 163 8.20 18.44 6.99
C VAL A 163 6.86 17.78 6.69
N LYS A 164 6.51 16.77 7.50
CA LYS A 164 5.25 16.05 7.42
C LYS A 164 4.62 16.02 8.80
N ALA A 165 3.40 16.51 8.90
CA ALA A 165 2.58 16.41 10.09
C ALA A 165 1.38 15.52 9.79
N ARG A 166 1.01 14.64 10.73
CA ARG A 166 -0.18 13.80 10.64
C ARG A 166 -0.87 13.75 11.99
N VAL A 167 -2.16 14.04 12.00
CA VAL A 167 -3.02 14.01 13.19
C VAL A 167 -4.16 13.04 12.94
N ASN A 168 -4.37 12.11 13.87
CA ASN A 168 -5.45 11.13 13.82
C ASN A 168 -6.36 11.29 15.03
N ASN A 169 -7.67 11.17 14.83
CA ASN A 169 -8.69 11.31 15.89
C ASN A 169 -8.64 10.20 16.98
N PHE A 170 -7.71 9.25 16.88
CA PHE A 170 -7.53 8.15 17.83
C PHE A 170 -6.57 8.46 19.00
N GLY A 171 -6.20 9.72 19.21
CA GLY A 171 -5.42 10.13 20.39
C GLY A 171 -3.98 9.64 20.39
N LYS A 172 -3.33 9.58 19.22
CA LYS A 172 -1.88 9.36 19.11
C LYS A 172 -1.26 10.49 18.31
N GLU A 173 -1.02 11.61 19.00
CA GLU A 173 -0.05 12.61 18.57
C GLU A 173 1.33 11.94 18.54
N SER A 174 1.85 11.68 17.35
CA SER A 174 3.25 11.29 17.19
C SER A 174 4.03 12.53 16.80
N ASN A 175 4.43 13.33 17.78
CA ASN A 175 5.43 14.36 17.56
C ASN A 175 6.78 13.65 17.42
N ARG A 176 7.38 13.69 16.22
CA ARG A 176 8.80 13.39 16.05
C ARG A 176 9.52 14.72 15.92
N GLU A 177 10.23 15.06 16.99
CA GLU A 177 11.29 16.08 17.03
C GLU A 177 12.55 15.55 16.33
#